data_AF-A0A564W542-F1
#
_entry.id   AF-A0A564W542-F1
#
_cell.length_a   1.000
_cell.length_b   1.000
_cell.length_c   1.000
_cell.angle_alpha   90.00
_cell.angle_beta   90.00
_cell.angle_gamma   90.00
#
_symmetry.space_group_name_H-M   'P 1'
#
loop_
_entity.id
_entity.type
_entity.pdbx_description
1 polymer ?
#
loop_
_entity_poly.entity_id
_entity_poly.type
_entity_poly.pdbx_seq_one_letter_code
_entity_poly.pdbx_strand_id
1 'polypeptide(L)'
;MTMMTIAICDDMQTDARRLHKQLDDGTFLRCHQSFIVNMERVTGAENDSFHIGEHVIPISRSYNRNAHEKYDEYLRLQQEYDEEEED
;
A
#
# COMPACT_ATOMS: atom_id res chain seq x y z
N MET A 1 23.92 10.98 -7.22
CA MET A 1 23.13 10.16 -8.16
C MET A 1 22.35 9.19 -7.31
N THR A 2 21.07 9.48 -7.16
CA THR A 2 20.13 9.08 -6.09
C THR A 2 20.18 7.58 -5.80
N MET A 3 20.74 7.24 -4.64
CA MET A 3 20.05 6.62 -3.51
C MET A 3 19.33 5.32 -3.84
N MET A 4 20.02 4.23 -3.48
CA MET A 4 19.42 2.99 -3.00
C MET A 4 18.26 3.29 -2.05
N THR A 5 17.02 2.98 -2.42
CA THR A 5 15.96 2.66 -1.46
C THR A 5 14.98 1.73 -2.18
N ILE A 6 15.04 0.46 -1.77
CA ILE A 6 14.09 -0.62 -2.04
C ILE A 6 14.02 -1.06 -3.51
N ALA A 7 15.15 -1.52 -4.03
CA ALA A 7 15.16 -2.55 -5.06
C ALA A 7 15.02 -3.89 -4.34
N ILE A 8 13.86 -4.53 -4.42
CA ILE A 8 13.78 -5.95 -4.10
C ILE A 8 13.67 -6.70 -5.42
N CYS A 9 14.82 -7.27 -5.78
CA CYS A 9 15.13 -7.97 -7.01
C CYS A 9 14.11 -9.07 -7.33
N ASP A 10 13.98 -9.38 -8.62
CA ASP A 10 13.07 -10.32 -9.27
C ASP A 10 12.87 -11.71 -8.62
N ASP A 11 13.71 -12.14 -7.66
CA ASP A 11 13.56 -13.37 -6.88
C ASP A 11 12.43 -13.32 -5.82
N MET A 12 12.01 -12.13 -5.37
CA MET A 12 11.04 -11.97 -4.27
C MET A 12 9.55 -11.90 -4.69
N GLN A 13 9.22 -12.25 -5.94
CA GLN A 13 7.83 -12.27 -6.41
C GLN A 13 6.98 -13.37 -5.75
N THR A 14 7.60 -14.48 -5.34
CA THR A 14 6.93 -15.58 -4.62
C THR A 14 6.69 -15.24 -3.15
N ASP A 15 7.58 -14.44 -2.55
CA ASP A 15 7.50 -14.07 -1.14
C ASP A 15 6.57 -12.90 -0.87
N ALA A 16 6.36 -11.96 -1.80
CA ALA A 16 5.37 -10.89 -1.60
C ALA A 16 3.96 -11.46 -1.28
N ARG A 17 3.56 -12.55 -1.94
CA ARG A 17 2.29 -13.25 -1.63
C ARG A 17 2.29 -13.93 -0.26
N ARG A 18 3.44 -14.46 0.19
CA ARG A 18 3.58 -15.09 1.51
C ARG A 18 3.63 -14.05 2.62
N LEU A 19 4.34 -12.94 2.41
CA LEU A 19 4.42 -11.79 3.29
C LEU A 19 3.06 -11.13 3.46
N HIS A 20 2.29 -10.93 2.39
CA HIS A 20 0.93 -10.39 2.51
C HIS A 20 0.03 -11.23 3.44
N LYS A 21 0.14 -12.56 3.39
CA LYS A 21 -0.59 -13.46 4.30
C LYS A 21 -0.09 -13.45 5.75
N GLN A 22 1.16 -13.02 5.99
CA GLN A 22 1.71 -12.91 7.34
C GLN A 22 1.48 -11.52 7.94
N LEU A 23 1.18 -10.54 7.09
CA LEU A 23 0.93 -9.13 7.44
C LEU A 23 -0.57 -8.79 7.38
N ASP A 24 -1.42 -9.78 7.68
CA ASP A 24 -2.88 -9.73 7.49
C ASP A 24 -3.60 -8.86 8.54
N ASP A 25 -2.95 -7.79 9.00
CA ASP A 25 -3.53 -6.78 9.91
C ASP A 25 -4.40 -5.75 9.14
N GLY A 26 -4.74 -6.02 7.88
CA GLY A 26 -5.55 -5.15 7.03
C GLY A 26 -4.86 -3.86 6.54
N THR A 27 -3.67 -3.53 7.05
CA THR A 27 -2.94 -2.29 6.74
C THR A 27 -2.03 -2.40 5.52
N PHE A 28 -1.65 -3.62 5.09
CA PHE A 28 -0.78 -3.82 3.92
C PHE A 28 -1.58 -4.09 2.64
N LEU A 29 -1.21 -3.40 1.57
CA LEU A 29 -1.88 -3.47 0.27
C LEU A 29 -0.88 -3.76 -0.86
N ARG A 30 -1.16 -4.78 -1.67
CA ARG A 30 -0.39 -5.03 -2.89
C ARG A 30 -0.90 -4.14 -4.02
N CYS A 31 -0.05 -3.22 -4.49
CA CYS A 31 -0.38 -2.25 -5.54
C CYS A 31 0.37 -2.51 -6.87
N HIS A 32 1.37 -3.38 -6.86
CA HIS A 32 2.13 -3.76 -8.03
C HIS A 32 2.54 -5.23 -7.96
N GLN A 33 3.02 -5.80 -9.07
CA GLN A 33 3.58 -7.15 -9.04
C GLN A 33 4.77 -7.27 -8.08
N SER A 34 5.54 -6.19 -7.91
CA SER A 34 6.75 -6.15 -7.08
C SER A 34 6.62 -5.28 -5.82
N PHE A 35 5.49 -4.63 -5.58
CA PHE A 35 5.32 -3.68 -4.47
C PHE A 35 4.12 -4.01 -3.59
N ILE A 36 4.35 -3.92 -2.29
CA ILE A 36 3.34 -3.90 -1.23
C ILE A 36 3.59 -2.63 -0.44
N VAL A 37 2.52 -1.89 -0.16
CA VAL A 37 2.55 -0.63 0.58
C VAL A 37 1.85 -0.83 1.92
N ASN A 38 2.32 -0.15 2.97
CA ASN A 38 1.54 0.00 4.21
C ASN A 38 0.67 1.26 4.05
N MET A 39 -0.65 1.08 4.10
CA MET A 39 -1.65 2.13 3.93
C MET A 39 -1.62 3.19 5.04
N GLU A 40 -1.22 2.84 6.26
CA GLU A 40 -1.03 3.82 7.36
C GLU A 40 0.05 4.86 7.06
N ARG A 41 1.02 4.51 6.21
CA ARG A 41 2.15 5.39 5.86
C ARG A 41 1.93 6.11 4.54
N VAL A 42 0.85 5.82 3.83
CA VAL A 42 0.52 6.51 2.59
C VAL A 42 0.10 7.94 2.95
N THR A 43 0.84 8.90 2.42
CA THR A 43 0.58 10.33 2.63
C THR A 43 -0.22 10.94 1.49
N GLY A 44 -0.40 10.22 0.39
CA GLY A 44 -1.19 10.66 -0.76
C GLY A 44 -1.39 9.55 -1.79
N ALA A 45 -2.49 9.62 -2.54
CA ALA A 45 -2.80 8.70 -3.61
C ALA A 45 -3.08 9.49 -4.90
N GLU A 46 -2.38 9.15 -5.97
CA GLU A 46 -2.62 9.64 -7.32
C GLU A 46 -3.19 8.52 -8.19
N ASN A 47 -3.61 8.84 -9.41
CA ASN A 47 -4.24 7.87 -10.30
C ASN A 47 -3.42 6.59 -10.47
N ASP A 48 -2.10 6.66 -10.67
CA ASP A 48 -1.23 5.51 -10.91
C ASP A 48 -0.09 5.36 -9.89
N SER A 49 -0.15 6.05 -8.75
CA SER A 49 0.91 5.98 -7.74
C SER A 49 0.40 6.25 -6.31
N PHE A 50 1.14 5.73 -5.32
CA PHE A 50 1.00 6.11 -3.93
C PHE A 50 2.23 6.92 -3.48
N HIS A 51 2.01 7.87 -2.59
CA HIS A 51 3.06 8.70 -2.00
C HIS A 51 3.30 8.31 -0.55
N ILE A 52 4.57 8.23 -0.16
CA ILE A 52 5.02 8.06 1.22
C ILE A 52 6.07 9.13 1.48
N GLY A 53 5.66 10.26 2.04
CA GLY A 53 6.51 11.44 2.16
C GLY A 53 7.00 11.90 0.79
N GLU A 54 8.31 11.87 0.55
CA GLU A 54 8.94 12.24 -0.73
C GLU A 54 9.04 11.08 -1.73
N HIS A 55 8.66 9.85 -1.33
CA HIS A 55 8.77 8.66 -2.18
C HIS A 55 7.46 8.39 -2.92
N VAL A 56 7.60 7.94 -4.18
CA VAL A 56 6.49 7.57 -5.07
C VAL A 56 6.56 6.07 -5.38
N ILE A 57 5.47 5.36 -5.09
CA ILE A 57 5.32 3.91 -5.30
C ILE A 57 4.34 3.71 -6.47
N PRO A 58 4.79 3.19 -7.62
CA PRO A 58 3.92 3.02 -8.78
C PRO A 58 2.92 1.89 -8.59
N ILE A 59 1.71 2.08 -9.12
CA ILE A 59 0.62 1.11 -9.12
C ILE A 59 0.48 0.56 -10.55
N SER A 60 0.53 -0.77 -10.72
CA SER A 60 0.33 -1.31 -12.07
C SER A 60 -1.14 -1.23 -12.47
N ARG A 61 -1.38 -1.09 -13.78
CA ARG A 61 -2.73 -1.00 -14.36
C ARG A 61 -3.69 -2.10 -13.90
N SER A 62 -3.18 -3.33 -13.76
CA SER A 62 -3.99 -4.47 -13.30
C SER A 62 -4.36 -4.44 -11.82
N TYR A 63 -3.61 -3.69 -11.00
CA TYR A 63 -3.86 -3.54 -9.57
C TYR A 63 -4.53 -2.21 -9.23
N ASN A 64 -4.54 -1.26 -10.16
CA ASN A 64 -4.99 0.12 -9.96
C ASN A 64 -6.36 0.26 -9.30
N ARG A 65 -7.37 -0.36 -9.92
CA ARG A 65 -8.74 -0.31 -9.41
C ARG A 65 -8.83 -0.89 -8.00
N ASN A 66 -8.26 -2.07 -7.77
CA ASN A 66 -8.33 -2.73 -6.47
C ASN A 66 -7.53 -1.99 -5.39
N ALA A 67 -6.41 -1.37 -5.77
CA ALA A 67 -5.56 -0.63 -4.86
C ALA A 67 -6.29 0.61 -4.32
N HIS A 68 -6.93 1.38 -5.20
CA HIS A 68 -7.73 2.55 -4.79
C HIS A 68 -8.97 2.15 -4.00
N GLU A 69 -9.73 1.15 -4.45
CA GLU A 69 -10.93 0.67 -3.74
C GLU A 69 -10.61 0.27 -2.29
N LYS A 70 -9.51 -0.46 -2.07
CA LYS A 70 -9.08 -0.89 -0.73
C LYS A 70 -8.53 0.25 0.11
N TYR A 71 -7.81 1.19 -0.50
CA TYR A 71 -7.30 2.34 0.23
C TYR A 71 -8.45 3.27 0.68
N ASP A 72 -9.44 3.48 -0.17
CA ASP A 72 -10.65 4.24 0.17
C ASP A 72 -11.51 3.55 1.24
N GLU A 73 -11.54 2.21 1.25
CA GLU A 73 -12.18 1.42 2.30
C GLU A 73 -11.43 1.57 3.62
N TYR A 74 -10.09 1.46 3.59
CA TYR A 74 -9.23 1.65 4.76
C TYR A 74 -9.42 3.04 5.40
N LEU A 75 -9.45 4.11 4.60
CA LEU A 75 -9.67 5.48 5.10
C LEU A 75 -11.05 5.65 5.75
N ARG A 76 -12.09 4.97 5.23
CA ARG A 76 -13.44 5.02 5.81
C ARG A 76 -13.50 4.30 7.15
N LEU A 77 -12.91 3.10 7.24
CA LEU A 77 -12.86 2.35 8.48
C LEU A 77 -12.08 3.11 9.56
N GLN A 78 -10.97 3.78 9.20
CA GLN A 78 -10.21 4.58 10.15
C GLN A 78 -11.05 5.71 10.76
N GLN A 79 -11.89 6.39 9.96
CA GLN A 79 -12.79 7.44 10.46
C GLN A 79 -13.83 6.88 11.44
N GLU A 80 -14.38 5.70 11.17
CA GLU A 80 -15.36 5.04 12.05
C GLU A 80 -14.74 4.66 13.41
N TYR A 81 -13.50 4.12 13.43
CA TYR A 81 -12.79 3.83 14.68
C TYR A 81 -12.43 5.08 15.48
N ASP A 82 -12.04 6.17 14.81
CA ASP A 82 -11.72 7.43 15.48
C ASP A 82 -12.98 8.07 16.10
N GLU A 83 -14.17 7.84 15.52
CA GLU A 83 -15.46 8.30 16.05
C GLU A 83 -15.97 7.43 17.23
N GLU A 84 -15.75 6.11 17.21
CA GLU A 84 -16.18 5.19 18.29
C GLU A 84 -15.35 5.32 19.59
N GLU A 85 -14.11 5.80 19.51
CA GLU A 85 -13.24 6.00 20.70
C GLU A 85 -13.51 7.33 21.44
N GLU A 86 -14.30 8.24 20.86
CA GLU A 86 -14.66 9.53 21.48
C GLU A 86 -15.96 9.49 22.33
N ASP A 87 -16.73 8.38 22.31
CA ASP A 87 -17.99 8.18 23.06
C ASP A 87 -17.85 7.39 24.38
#